data_AF-A0AAV2RT84-F1
#
_entry.id   AF-A0AAV2RT84-F1
#
_cell.length_a   1.000
_cell.length_b   1.000
_cell.length_c   1.000
_cell.angle_alpha   90.00
_cell.angle_beta   90.00
_cell.angle_gamma   90.00
#
_symmetry.space_group_name_H-M   'P 1'
#
loop_
_entity.id
_entity.type
_entity.pdbx_description
1 polymer ?
#
loop_
_entity_poly.entity_id
_entity_poly.type
_entity_poly.pdbx_seq_one_letter_code
_entity_poly.pdbx_strand_id
1 'polypeptide(L)'
;QIKMDSNPVLEISSQVENYLHSITDIWDDIGFDHKERETRKERIVELVLERLEEIRKEERNTLKKLHKSIEQNGEETVKLCRELCLEVETPPENISTIQLEQQLRYKVN
;
A
#
# COMPACT_ATOMS: atom_id res chain seq x y z
N GLN A 1 -6.71 -13.37 22.67
CA GLN A 1 -5.31 -13.42 22.20
C GLN A 1 -5.11 -12.29 21.23
N ILE A 2 -4.42 -11.23 21.65
CA ILE A 2 -4.04 -10.13 20.77
C ILE A 2 -2.89 -10.69 19.94
N LYS A 3 -3.08 -10.86 18.62
CA LYS A 3 -1.94 -11.02 17.72
C LYS A 3 -1.10 -9.76 17.92
N MET A 4 0.10 -9.91 18.47
CA MET A 4 1.13 -8.88 18.31
C MET A 4 1.38 -8.85 16.81
N ASP A 5 0.75 -7.92 16.10
CA ASP A 5 1.09 -7.64 14.72
C ASP A 5 2.58 -7.30 14.71
N SER A 6 3.39 -8.22 14.16
CA SER A 6 4.82 -8.01 14.00
C SER A 6 4.99 -6.73 13.21
N ASN A 7 5.82 -5.82 13.69
CA ASN A 7 6.14 -4.62 12.94
C ASN A 7 6.76 -5.07 11.60
N PRO A 8 6.08 -4.83 10.46
CA PRO A 8 6.53 -5.36 9.17
C PRO A 8 7.91 -4.84 8.79
N VAL A 9 8.30 -3.66 9.30
CA VAL A 9 9.65 -3.12 9.13
C VAL A 9 10.68 -4.01 9.81
N LEU A 10 10.44 -4.42 11.06
CA LEU A 10 11.38 -5.28 11.79
C LEU A 10 11.49 -6.66 11.16
N GLU A 11 10.37 -7.20 10.68
CA GLU A 11 10.35 -8.49 10.01
C GLU A 11 11.10 -8.46 8.67
N ILE A 12 10.86 -7.43 7.84
CA ILE A 12 11.57 -7.24 6.58
C ILE A 12 13.06 -7.00 6.83
N SER A 13 13.42 -6.14 7.79
CA SER A 13 14.83 -5.90 8.13
C SER A 13 15.55 -7.18 8.51
N SER A 14 14.98 -8.00 9.40
CA SER A 14 15.59 -9.26 9.82
C SER A 14 15.74 -10.25 8.65
N GLN A 15 14.74 -10.37 7.78
CA GLN A 15 14.82 -11.26 6.63
C GLN A 15 15.86 -10.77 5.60
N VAL A 16 15.84 -9.48 5.28
CA VAL A 16 16.81 -8.88 4.35
C VAL A 16 18.23 -9.03 4.88
N GLU A 17 18.46 -8.80 6.17
CA GLU A 17 19.77 -9.05 6.79
C GLU A 17 20.21 -10.50 6.60
N ASN A 18 19.36 -11.49 6.88
CA ASN A 18 19.70 -12.91 6.70
C ASN A 18 20.06 -13.23 5.24
N TYR A 19 19.30 -12.71 4.27
CA TYR A 19 19.62 -12.91 2.85
C TYR A 19 20.93 -12.24 2.44
N LEU A 20 21.21 -11.02 2.94
CA LEU A 20 22.44 -10.30 2.63
C LEU A 20 23.68 -10.99 3.21
N HIS A 21 23.58 -11.59 4.40
CA HIS A 21 24.66 -12.42 4.95
C HIS A 21 24.92 -13.63 4.04
N SER A 22 23.88 -14.38 3.68
CA SER A 22 24.03 -15.54 2.79
C SER A 22 24.60 -15.16 1.41
N ILE A 23 24.20 -14.02 0.85
CA ILE A 23 24.75 -13.52 -0.42
C ILE A 23 26.23 -13.15 -0.27
N THR A 24 26.61 -12.57 0.87
CA THR A 24 28.00 -12.21 1.15
C THR A 24 28.88 -13.46 1.28
N ASP A 25 28.40 -14.50 1.95
CA ASP A 25 29.09 -15.80 2.04
C ASP A 25 29.29 -16.40 0.63
N ILE A 26 28.27 -16.33 -0.23
CA ILE A 26 28.37 -16.78 -1.63
C ILE A 26 29.42 -15.95 -2.41
N TRP A 27 29.51 -14.65 -2.17
CA TRP A 27 30.54 -13.82 -2.80
C TRP A 27 31.95 -14.15 -2.32
N ASP A 28 32.10 -14.55 -1.07
CA ASP A 28 33.36 -15.09 -0.53
C ASP A 28 33.73 -16.40 -1.20
N ASP A 29 32.80 -17.33 -1.35
CA ASP A 29 33.02 -18.62 -2.01
C ASP A 29 33.39 -18.46 -3.50
N ILE A 30 32.79 -17.50 -4.20
CA ILE A 30 33.10 -17.20 -5.60
C ILE A 30 34.44 -16.46 -5.73
N GLY A 31 34.83 -15.68 -4.72
CA GLY A 31 36.04 -14.85 -4.74
C GLY A 31 35.88 -13.51 -5.45
N PHE A 32 34.68 -12.90 -5.41
CA PHE A 32 34.50 -11.54 -5.95
C PHE A 32 35.33 -10.51 -5.19
N ASP A 33 35.93 -9.57 -5.93
CA ASP A 33 36.68 -8.47 -5.32
C ASP A 33 35.78 -7.41 -4.68
N HIS A 34 36.39 -6.45 -3.97
CA HIS A 34 35.64 -5.39 -3.29
C HIS A 34 34.76 -4.57 -4.26
N LYS A 35 35.30 -4.19 -5.42
CA LYS A 35 34.59 -3.34 -6.38
C LYS A 35 33.37 -4.07 -6.95
N GLU A 36 33.56 -5.34 -7.28
CA GLU A 36 32.51 -6.24 -7.72
C GLU A 36 31.39 -6.41 -6.70
N ARG A 37 31.72 -6.50 -5.41
CA ARG A 37 30.73 -6.58 -4.34
C ARG A 37 29.98 -5.28 -4.15
N GLU A 38 30.66 -4.13 -4.18
CA GLU A 38 30.00 -2.83 -4.05
C GLU A 38 28.99 -2.59 -5.17
N THR A 39 29.35 -2.84 -6.43
CA THR A 39 28.39 -2.73 -7.55
C THR A 39 27.18 -3.64 -7.37
N ARG A 40 27.36 -4.86 -6.84
CA ARG A 40 26.25 -5.78 -6.57
C ARG A 40 25.40 -5.31 -5.39
N LYS A 41 25.99 -4.75 -4.32
CA LYS A 41 25.27 -4.15 -3.19
C LYS A 41 24.41 -2.97 -3.64
N GLU A 42 25.00 -2.05 -4.42
CA GLU A 42 24.28 -0.92 -5.01
C GLU A 42 23.06 -1.41 -5.81
N ARG A 43 23.26 -2.42 -6.65
CA ARG A 43 22.16 -2.99 -7.44
C ARG A 43 21.06 -3.63 -6.58
N ILE A 44 21.41 -4.30 -5.48
CA ILE A 44 20.42 -4.85 -4.55
C ILE A 44 19.59 -3.73 -3.91
N VAL A 45 20.24 -2.66 -3.46
CA VAL A 45 19.56 -1.49 -2.86
C VAL A 45 18.61 -0.86 -3.87
N GLU A 46 19.06 -0.64 -5.11
CA GLU A 46 18.22 -0.12 -6.20
C GLU A 46 16.96 -0.98 -6.40
N LEU A 47 17.12 -2.31 -6.52
CA LEU A 47 16.00 -3.23 -6.74
C LEU A 47 14.98 -3.20 -5.60
N VAL A 48 15.44 -3.13 -4.35
CA VAL A 48 14.55 -3.04 -3.18
C VAL A 48 13.77 -1.72 -3.21
N LEU A 49 14.44 -0.61 -3.49
CA LEU A 49 13.80 0.70 -3.54
C LEU A 49 12.82 0.84 -4.71
N GLU A 50 13.20 0.34 -5.90
CA GLU A 50 12.32 0.25 -7.07
C GLU A 50 11.03 -0.49 -6.72
N ARG A 51 11.14 -1.66 -6.06
CA ARG A 51 9.97 -2.46 -5.72
C ARG A 51 9.08 -1.82 -4.66
N LEU A 52 9.67 -1.17 -3.65
CA LEU A 52 8.90 -0.44 -2.64
C LEU A 52 8.17 0.77 -3.24
N GLU A 53 8.78 1.45 -4.21
CA GLU A 53 8.15 2.56 -4.92
C GLU A 53 6.96 2.09 -5.77
N GLU A 54 7.07 0.95 -6.44
CA GLU A 54 5.96 0.34 -7.18
C GLU A 54 4.76 0.07 -6.27
N ILE A 55 4.98 -0.58 -5.11
CA ILE A 55 3.93 -0.85 -4.12
C ILE A 55 3.30 0.47 -3.65
N ARG A 56 4.12 1.48 -3.32
CA ARG A 56 3.63 2.79 -2.91
C ARG A 56 2.74 3.44 -3.98
N LYS A 57 3.12 3.31 -5.25
CA LYS A 57 2.38 3.84 -6.39
C LYS A 57 1.06 3.10 -6.59
N GLU A 58 1.05 1.78 -6.45
CA GLU A 58 -0.17 0.97 -6.51
C GLU A 58 -1.16 1.39 -5.42
N GLU A 59 -0.72 1.53 -4.17
CA GLU A 59 -1.58 1.98 -3.06
C GLU A 59 -2.13 3.38 -3.28
N ARG A 60 -1.30 4.32 -3.77
CA ARG A 60 -1.78 5.66 -4.14
C ARG A 60 -2.81 5.62 -5.27
N ASN A 61 -2.66 4.72 -6.24
CA ASN A 61 -3.62 4.56 -7.31
C ASN A 61 -4.94 3.96 -6.80
N THR A 62 -4.88 3.00 -5.87
CA THR A 62 -6.06 2.47 -5.19
C THR A 62 -6.82 3.58 -4.46
N LEU A 63 -6.11 4.43 -3.70
CA LEU A 63 -6.72 5.57 -3.03
C LEU A 63 -7.41 6.54 -4.01
N LYS A 64 -6.76 6.87 -5.13
CA LYS A 64 -7.36 7.70 -6.19
C LYS A 64 -8.63 7.10 -6.78
N LYS A 65 -8.64 5.78 -7.00
CA LYS A 65 -9.83 5.07 -7.48
C LYS A 65 -10.97 5.13 -6.47
N LEU A 66 -10.67 4.99 -5.17
CA LEU A 66 -11.66 5.14 -4.11
C LEU A 66 -12.24 6.54 -4.06
N HIS A 67 -11.41 7.59 -4.11
CA HIS A 67 -11.90 8.98 -4.14
C HIS A 67 -12.81 9.23 -5.33
N LYS A 68 -12.43 8.78 -6.53
CA LYS A 68 -13.28 8.90 -7.71
C LYS A 68 -14.62 8.18 -7.55
N SER A 69 -14.62 6.97 -6.97
CA SER A 69 -15.85 6.21 -6.69
C SER A 69 -16.74 6.96 -5.68
N ILE A 70 -16.15 7.53 -4.63
CA ILE A 70 -16.86 8.33 -3.62
C ILE A 70 -17.50 9.56 -4.25
N GLU A 71 -16.79 10.30 -5.09
CA GLU A 71 -17.32 11.47 -5.78
C GLU A 71 -18.53 11.08 -6.64
N GLN A 72 -18.39 10.05 -7.48
CA GLN A 72 -19.45 9.59 -8.37
C GLN A 72 -20.67 9.06 -7.61
N ASN A 73 -20.47 8.16 -6.64
CA ASN A 73 -21.58 7.59 -5.87
C ASN A 73 -22.20 8.62 -4.92
N GLY A 74 -21.41 9.58 -4.43
CA GLY A 74 -21.88 10.68 -3.60
C GLY A 74 -22.80 11.62 -4.38
N GLU A 75 -22.40 12.03 -5.58
CA GLU A 75 -23.25 12.82 -6.48
C GLU A 75 -24.56 12.11 -6.80
N GLU A 76 -24.50 10.82 -7.13
CA GLU A 76 -25.70 10.04 -7.45
C GLU A 76 -26.60 9.84 -6.21
N THR A 77 -26.01 9.60 -5.03
CA THR A 77 -26.77 9.52 -3.76
C THR A 77 -27.52 10.81 -3.49
N VAL A 78 -26.87 11.97 -3.62
CA VAL A 78 -27.50 13.28 -3.41
C VAL A 78 -28.64 13.50 -4.41
N LYS A 79 -28.43 13.10 -5.66
CA LYS A 79 -29.46 13.19 -6.70
C LYS A 79 -30.67 12.31 -6.38
N LEU A 80 -30.46 11.03 -6.04
CA LEU A 80 -31.53 10.11 -5.63
C LEU A 80 -32.29 10.60 -4.40
N CYS A 81 -31.58 11.10 -3.37
CA CYS A 81 -32.22 11.69 -2.19
C CYS A 81 -33.13 12.87 -2.58
N ARG A 82 -32.68 13.75 -3.47
CA ARG A 82 -33.50 14.87 -3.97
C ARG A 82 -34.72 14.40 -4.75
N GLU A 83 -34.56 13.42 -5.64
CA GLU A 83 -35.66 12.86 -6.43
C GLU A 83 -36.71 12.16 -5.57
N LEU A 84 -36.29 11.52 -4.47
CA LEU A 84 -37.15 10.82 -3.53
C LEU A 84 -37.63 11.69 -2.36
N CYS A 85 -37.28 12.99 -2.33
CA CYS A 85 -37.55 13.89 -1.21
C CYS A 85 -37.02 13.38 0.15
N LEU A 86 -35.89 12.66 0.14
CA LEU A 86 -35.18 12.19 1.32
C LEU A 86 -34.10 13.20 1.75
N GLU A 87 -33.81 13.23 3.05
CA GLU A 87 -32.71 14.03 3.59
C GLU A 87 -31.35 13.43 3.20
N VAL A 88 -30.38 14.30 2.90
CA VAL A 88 -29.01 13.88 2.60
C VAL A 88 -28.25 13.78 3.92
N GLU A 89 -27.94 12.56 4.33
CA GLU A 89 -27.13 12.30 5.52
C GLU A 89 -25.65 12.62 5.28
N THR A 90 -25.03 13.31 6.23
CA THR A 90 -23.58 13.49 6.25
C THR A 90 -22.89 12.25 6.85
N PRO A 91 -21.80 11.77 6.24
CA PRO A 91 -21.06 10.65 6.79
C PRO A 91 -20.33 11.01 8.09
N PRO A 92 -20.05 10.04 8.98
CA PRO A 92 -19.33 10.28 10.23
C PRO A 92 -17.91 10.84 10.01
N GLU A 93 -17.44 11.76 10.86
CA GLU A 93 -16.12 12.41 10.71
C GLU A 93 -14.93 11.42 10.73
N ASN A 94 -15.09 10.26 11.38
CA ASN A 94 -14.03 9.25 11.54
C ASN A 94 -14.17 8.03 10.62
N ILE A 95 -14.94 8.14 9.53
CA ILE A 95 -15.08 7.04 8.58
C ILE A 95 -13.82 6.92 7.71
N SER A 96 -13.33 5.70 7.51
CA SER A 96 -12.24 5.48 6.55
C SER A 96 -12.74 5.64 5.11
N THR A 97 -11.85 6.02 4.19
CA THR A 97 -12.18 6.19 2.77
C THR A 97 -12.86 4.96 2.16
N ILE A 98 -12.38 3.75 2.49
CA ILE A 98 -12.97 2.51 1.97
C ILE A 98 -14.38 2.27 2.53
N GLN A 99 -14.63 2.57 3.80
CA GLN A 99 -15.96 2.44 4.39
C GLN A 99 -16.94 3.46 3.79
N LEU A 100 -16.50 4.70 3.57
CA LEU A 100 -17.31 5.72 2.90
C LEU A 100 -17.69 5.31 1.48
N GLU A 101 -16.72 4.81 0.71
CA GLU A 101 -16.97 4.29 -0.65
C GLU A 101 -18.03 3.19 -0.63
N GLN A 102 -17.88 2.21 0.27
CA GLN A 102 -18.82 1.10 0.39
C GLN A 102 -20.23 1.55 0.77
N GLN A 103 -20.36 2.50 1.70
CA GLN A 103 -21.66 3.03 2.12
C GLN A 103 -22.36 3.76 0.97
N LEU A 104 -21.65 4.66 0.26
CA LEU A 104 -22.22 5.38 -0.87
C LEU A 104 -22.59 4.43 -2.01
N ARG A 105 -21.73 3.46 -2.30
CA ARG A 105 -22.02 2.43 -3.31
C ARG A 105 -23.25 1.61 -2.95
N TYR A 106 -23.45 1.28 -1.68
CA TYR A 106 -24.65 0.58 -1.22
C TYR A 106 -25.92 1.44 -1.31
N LYS A 107 -25.83 2.76 -1.12
CA LYS A 107 -26.98 3.66 -1.24
C LYS A 107 -27.45 3.88 -2.68
N VAL A 108 -26.55 3.74 -3.66
CA VAL A 108 -26.84 3.94 -5.09
C VAL A 108 -27.36 2.68 -5.79
N ASN A 109 -27.01 1.48 -5.30
CA ASN A 109 -27.45 0.19 -5.89
C ASN A 109 -28.66 -0.39 -5.17
#